data_AF-A0A0S1XES9-F1
#
_entry.id   AF-A0A0S1XES9-F1
#
_cell.length_a   1.000
_cell.length_b   1.000
_cell.length_c   1.000
_cell.angle_alpha   90.00
_cell.angle_beta   90.00
_cell.angle_gamma   90.00
#
_symmetry.space_group_name_H-M   'P 1'
#
loop_
_entity.id
_entity.type
_entity.pdbx_description
1 polymer ?
#
loop_
_entity_poly.entity_id
_entity_poly.type
_entity_poly.pdbx_seq_one_letter_code
_entity_poly.pdbx_strand_id
1 'polypeptide(L)' 'MEGVESIEVVYENGVLKPLKKLNLKEGEKLRIKIIANNIADFIRSFEKEIERPQKDPLKILQDMREQR' A
#
# COMPACT_ATOMS: atom_id res chain seq x y z
N MET A 1 6.12 0.15 11.22
CA MET A 1 5.13 0.05 10.13
C MET A 1 4.65 1.47 9.89
N GLU A 2 5.24 2.15 8.91
CA GLU A 2 4.74 3.49 8.53
C GLU A 2 3.32 3.31 7.99
N GLY A 3 2.39 4.11 8.53
CA GLY A 3 0.97 3.96 8.31
C GLY A 3 0.62 4.08 6.83
N VAL A 4 -0.23 3.17 6.35
CA VAL A 4 -0.85 3.31 5.03
C VAL A 4 -1.78 4.51 5.11
N GLU A 5 -1.33 5.67 4.62
CA GLU A 5 -2.18 6.86 4.54
C GLU A 5 -3.04 6.76 3.28
N SER A 6 -4.36 6.63 3.48
CA SER A 6 -5.32 6.59 2.38
C SER A 6 -5.63 8.02 1.94
N ILE A 7 -5.35 8.32 0.67
CA ILE A 7 -5.63 9.62 0.06
C ILE A 7 -7.00 9.55 -0.62
N GLU A 8 -7.99 10.22 -0.05
CA GLU A 8 -9.30 10.37 -0.69
C GLU A 8 -9.28 11.52 -1.69
N VAL A 9 -9.73 11.25 -2.91
CA VAL A 9 -9.74 12.18 -4.04
C VAL A 9 -11.07 12.15 -4.77
N VAL A 10 -11.44 13.28 -5.37
CA VAL A 10 -12.56 13.41 -6.31
C VAL A 10 -11.99 13.57 -7.71
N TYR A 11 -12.54 12.84 -8.68
CA TYR A 11 -12.17 12.96 -10.08
C TYR A 11 -13.11 13.90 -10.81
N GLU A 12 -12.61 15.06 -11.23
CA GLU A 12 -13.39 16.09 -11.92
C GLU A 12 -12.61 16.64 -13.11
N ASN A 13 -13.24 16.69 -14.28
CA ASN A 13 -12.67 17.25 -15.52
C ASN A 13 -11.29 16.66 -15.89
N GLY A 14 -11.07 15.37 -15.64
CA GLY A 14 -9.80 14.72 -15.96
C GLY A 14 -8.73 14.82 -14.86
N VAL A 15 -9.01 15.49 -13.74
CA VAL A 15 -8.04 15.76 -12.66
C VAL A 15 -8.46 15.08 -11.36
N LEU A 16 -7.52 14.41 -10.70
CA LEU A 16 -7.70 13.87 -9.34
C LEU A 16 -7.43 14.97 -8.31
N LYS A 17 -8.48 15.42 -7.62
CA LYS A 17 -8.41 16.47 -6.61
C LYS A 17 -8.49 15.85 -5.21
N PRO A 18 -7.47 16.00 -4.35
CA PRO A 18 -7.53 15.45 -3.00
C PRO A 18 -8.53 16.23 -2.14
N LEU A 19 -9.29 15.50 -1.31
CA LEU A 19 -10.24 16.09 -0.35
C LEU A 19 -9.54 16.77 0.83
N LYS A 20 -8.29 16.39 1.10
CA LYS A 20 -7.44 16.92 2.18
C LYS A 20 -6.09 17.37 1.64
N LYS A 21 -5.43 18.27 2.35
CA LYS A 21 -4.08 18.72 2.00
C LYS A 21 -3.10 17.56 2.15
N LEU A 22 -2.39 17.24 1.07
CA LEU A 22 -1.36 16.20 1.06
C LEU A 22 -0.06 16.78 1.59
N ASN A 23 0.59 16.05 2.49
CA ASN A 23 1.92 16.40 3.01
C ASN A 23 3.00 15.58 2.28
N LEU A 24 3.03 15.69 0.96
CA LEU A 24 3.96 14.99 0.08
C LEU A 24 5.07 15.93 -0.38
N LYS A 25 6.24 15.37 -0.70
CA LYS A 25 7.36 16.15 -1.22
C LYS A 25 7.11 16.54 -2.67
N GLU A 26 7.59 17.72 -3.05
CA GLU A 26 7.53 18.14 -4.44
C GLU A 26 8.35 17.19 -5.33
N GLY A 27 7.76 16.75 -6.44
CA GLY A 27 8.35 15.75 -7.34
C GLY A 27 8.16 14.28 -6.92
N GLU A 28 7.43 14.01 -5.84
CA GLU A 28 7.13 12.66 -5.39
C GLU A 28 6.16 11.95 -6.36
N LYS A 29 6.53 10.73 -6.81
CA LYS A 29 5.73 9.94 -7.76
C LYS A 29 4.78 9.03 -7.01
N LEU A 30 3.48 9.24 -7.21
CA LEU A 30 2.43 8.37 -6.68
C LEU A 30 1.96 7.38 -7.75
N ARG A 31 1.66 6.15 -7.34
CA ARG A 31 0.99 5.15 -8.18
C ARG A 31 -0.46 4.99 -7.70
N ILE A 32 -1.41 5.26 -8.59
CA ILE A 32 -2.84 5.19 -8.29
C ILE A 32 -3.42 3.96 -8.98
N LYS A 33 -4.16 3.15 -8.23
CA LYS A 33 -4.83 1.94 -8.74
C LYS A 33 -6.34 2.16 -8.61
N ILE A 34 -7.00 2.39 -9.75
CA ILE A 34 -8.46 2.52 -9.79
C ILE A 34 -9.04 1.12 -9.88
N ILE A 35 -9.93 0.78 -8.96
CA ILE A 35 -10.50 -0.56 -8.87
C ILE A 35 -12.00 -0.43 -9.02
N ALA A 36 -12.50 -0.91 -10.15
CA ALA A 36 -13.90 -0.75 -10.55
C ALA A 36 -14.85 -1.67 -9.78
N ASN A 37 -14.34 -2.60 -8.96
CA ASN A 37 -15.12 -3.67 -8.34
C ASN A 37 -14.93 -3.75 -6.81
N ASN A 38 -15.92 -4.35 -6.15
CA ASN A 38 -15.99 -4.78 -4.74
C ASN A 38 -14.63 -4.90 -4.01
N ILE A 39 -14.58 -4.46 -2.74
CA ILE A 39 -13.46 -4.63 -1.78
C ILE A 39 -12.81 -6.03 -1.85
N ALA A 40 -13.58 -7.09 -2.13
CA ALA A 40 -13.07 -8.44 -2.30
C ALA A 40 -12.07 -8.58 -3.48
N ASP A 41 -12.33 -7.92 -4.62
CA ASP A 41 -11.43 -7.93 -5.78
C ASP A 41 -10.19 -7.07 -5.54
N PHE A 42 -10.33 -5.99 -4.75
CA PHE A 42 -9.19 -5.18 -4.28
C PHE A 42 -8.20 -6.03 -3.48
N ILE A 43 -8.68 -6.75 -2.46
CA ILE A 43 -7.83 -7.59 -1.60
C ILE A 43 -7.11 -8.67 -2.44
N ARG A 44 -7.82 -9.34 -3.36
CA ARG A 44 -7.21 -10.34 -4.26
C ARG A 44 -6.13 -9.74 -5.17
N SER A 45 -6.28 -8.48 -5.58
CA SER A 45 -5.28 -7.81 -6.42
C SER A 45 -4.00 -7.47 -5.64
N PHE A 46 -4.08 -7.29 -4.32
CA PHE A 46 -2.93 -7.06 -3.44
C PHE A 46 -2.20 -8.36 -3.06
N GLU A 47 -2.93 -9.46 -2.89
CA GLU A 47 -2.31 -10.77 -2.60
C GLU A 47 -1.30 -11.22 -3.67
N LYS A 48 -1.46 -10.78 -4.93
CA LYS A 48 -0.52 -11.08 -6.01
C LYS A 48 0.73 -10.20 -6.01
N GLU A 49 0.66 -8.99 -5.45
CA GLU A 49 1.76 -8.02 -5.44
C GLU A 49 2.59 -8.07 -4.15
N ILE A 50 2.04 -8.65 -3.07
CA ILE A 50 2.82 -8.98 -1.89
C ILE A 50 3.61 -10.25 -2.20
N GLU A 51 4.88 -10.11 -2.59
CA GLU A 51 5.83 -11.22 -2.48
C GLU A 51 5.78 -11.73 -1.05
N ARG A 52 5.14 -12.88 -0.84
CA ARG A 52 5.18 -13.56 0.45
C ARG A 52 6.66 -13.75 0.77
N PRO A 53 7.15 -13.26 1.93
CA PRO A 53 8.54 -13.49 2.28
C PRO A 53 8.82 -14.98 2.17
N GLN A 54 9.86 -15.35 1.40
CA GLN A 54 10.20 -16.76 1.14
C GLN A 54 10.47 -17.54 2.43
N LYS A 55 10.74 -16.84 3.53
CA LYS A 55 10.87 -17.40 4.87
C LYS A 55 9.70 -16.95 5.75
N ASP A 56 9.15 -17.91 6.48
CA ASP A 56 8.18 -17.66 7.55
C ASP A 56 8.73 -16.56 8.50
N PRO A 57 7.99 -15.45 8.69
CA PRO A 57 8.40 -14.36 9.58
C PRO A 57 8.74 -14.83 11.00
N LEU A 58 8.05 -15.86 11.51
CA LEU A 58 8.33 -16.42 12.84
C LEU A 58 9.70 -17.08 12.90
N LYS A 59 10.13 -17.71 11.80
CA LYS A 59 11.43 -18.37 11.69
C LYS A 59 12.57 -17.37 11.67
N ILE A 60 12.39 -16.24 10.98
CA ILE A 60 13.36 -15.13 10.99
C ILE A 60 13.58 -14.60 12.42
N LEU A 61 12.50 -14.44 13.19
CA LEU A 61 12.57 -13.96 14.58
C LEU A 61 13.15 -15.00 15.55
N GLN A 62 13.00 -16.30 15.26
CA GLN A 62 13.65 -17.37 16.02
C GLN A 62 15.15 -17.39 15.76
N ASP A 63 15.56 -17.39 14.49
CA ASP A 63 16.98 -17.39 14.08
C ASP A 63 17.74 -16.19 14.71
N MET A 64 17.10 -15.02 14.79
CA MET A 64 17.69 -13.82 15.43
C MET A 64 17.86 -13.95 16.96
N ARG A 65 17.02 -14.73 17.63
CA ARG A 65 17.11 -14.95 19.08
C ARG A 65 18.14 -16.00 19.45
N GLU A 66 18.36 -16.98 18.58
CA GLU A 66 19.34 -18.06 18.78
C GLU A 66 20.78 -17.63 18.47
N GLN A 67 20.98 -16.51 17.76
CA GLN A 67 22.30 -15.91 17.49
C GLN A 67 22.79 -14.94 18.60
N ARG A 68 22.10 -14.90 19.75
CA ARG A 68 22.47 -14.13 20.94
C ARG A 68 22.96 -15.06 22.04
#